data_AF-A0A976Q469-F1
#
_entry.id   AF-A0A976Q469-F1
#
_cell.length_a   1.000
_cell.length_b   1.000
_cell.length_c   1.000
_cell.angle_alpha   90.00
_cell.angle_beta   90.00
_cell.angle_gamma   90.00
#
_symmetry.space_group_name_H-M   'P 1'
#
loop_
_entity.id
_entity.type
_entity.pdbx_description
1 polymer ?
#
loop_
_entity_poly.entity_id
_entity_poly.type
_entity_poly.pdbx_seq_one_letter_code
_entity_poly.pdbx_strand_id
1 'polypeptide(L)'
;MLKARTFRTITTAVNVFEQIPMADLFPPGRAQGHDCFPLGEVIQDACWDAAARLEDGAMAPDVQLDRSLPSYATGDAFGLRQLVSDAVAGAARTRETNEVAVRVELASFDREVRQAQLNLHVRDAGEVLPGRVCLHVHTVDDEAGRAHSPRARGRQASVLVVDARRRDARRTAMIVFGMGHRVQMVVSVAAAIRGLRHRRFDLLLVDEATPDVARLVASAGTVAERPAIIGLRGEGRGLRLLPEVDGWLPKPVAPDLLHPAIVSACGGRAEDATTYLRVA
;
A
#
# COMPACT_ATOMS: atom_id res chain seq x y z
N MET A 1 -25.97 -43.05 5.60
CA MET A 1 -26.71 -42.04 4.80
C MET A 1 -25.93 -40.72 4.86
N LEU A 2 -25.07 -40.46 3.85
CA LEU A 2 -24.44 -39.15 3.71
C LEU A 2 -25.52 -38.16 3.23
N LYS A 3 -25.78 -37.11 4.02
CA LYS A 3 -26.63 -36.00 3.61
C LYS A 3 -26.00 -35.35 2.37
N ALA A 4 -26.73 -35.31 1.26
CA ALA A 4 -26.36 -34.55 0.08
C ALA A 4 -26.13 -33.10 0.49
N ARG A 5 -24.89 -32.60 0.36
CA ARG A 5 -24.57 -31.20 0.53
C ARG A 5 -25.16 -30.45 -0.66
N THR A 6 -26.29 -29.80 -0.44
CA THR A 6 -26.89 -28.85 -1.37
C THR A 6 -25.94 -27.67 -1.49
N PHE A 7 -25.22 -27.55 -2.60
CA PHE A 7 -24.45 -26.36 -2.93
C PHE A 7 -25.42 -25.18 -3.07
N ARG A 8 -25.33 -24.19 -2.19
CA ARG A 8 -25.94 -22.88 -2.47
C ARG A 8 -24.87 -22.08 -3.18
N THR A 9 -24.94 -22.08 -4.51
CA THR A 9 -24.27 -21.03 -5.27
C THR A 9 -25.01 -19.73 -4.95
N ILE A 10 -24.55 -19.02 -3.93
CA ILE A 10 -24.84 -17.60 -3.80
C ILE A 10 -23.96 -16.94 -4.85
N THR A 11 -24.47 -16.88 -6.08
CA THR A 11 -24.01 -15.88 -7.04
C THR A 11 -24.49 -14.55 -6.47
N THR A 12 -23.76 -14.00 -5.51
CA THR A 12 -23.81 -12.56 -5.32
C THR A 12 -23.22 -12.03 -6.61
N ALA A 13 -24.09 -11.62 -7.53
CA ALA A 13 -23.76 -10.69 -8.57
C ALA A 13 -23.27 -9.43 -7.86
N VAL A 14 -21.99 -9.42 -7.48
CA VAL A 14 -21.23 -8.19 -7.63
C VAL A 14 -21.22 -8.01 -9.14
N ASN A 15 -22.20 -7.25 -9.63
CA ASN A 15 -22.17 -6.72 -10.98
C ASN A 15 -20.86 -5.94 -11.09
N VAL A 16 -19.81 -6.64 -11.52
CA VAL A 16 -18.79 -5.99 -12.32
C VAL A 16 -19.46 -5.87 -13.68
N PHE A 17 -20.15 -4.74 -13.83
CA PHE A 17 -20.98 -4.34 -14.95
C PHE A 17 -20.59 -5.01 -16.28
N GLU A 18 -21.49 -5.83 -16.81
CA GLU A 18 -21.50 -6.16 -18.24
C GLU A 18 -21.62 -4.84 -19.01
N GLN A 19 -20.54 -4.46 -19.70
CA GLN A 19 -20.51 -3.51 -20.81
C GLN A 19 -21.40 -2.26 -20.67
N ILE A 20 -21.29 -1.53 -19.56
CA ILE A 20 -21.78 -0.15 -19.52
C ILE A 20 -20.61 0.75 -19.98
N PRO A 21 -20.78 1.59 -21.01
CA PRO A 21 -19.79 2.60 -21.36
C PRO A 21 -19.43 3.41 -20.11
N MET A 22 -18.13 3.62 -19.84
CA MET A 22 -17.61 4.30 -18.65
C MET A 22 -18.30 5.64 -18.30
N ALA A 23 -18.95 6.28 -19.28
CA ALA A 23 -19.72 7.51 -19.10
C ALA A 23 -21.00 7.36 -18.25
N ASP A 24 -21.59 6.16 -18.17
CA ASP A 24 -22.91 5.95 -17.58
C ASP A 24 -22.87 5.33 -16.17
N LEU A 25 -21.69 4.93 -15.69
CA LEU A 25 -21.51 4.28 -14.37
C LEU A 25 -21.36 5.25 -13.20
N PHE A 26 -21.20 6.55 -13.48
CA PHE A 26 -20.87 7.54 -12.46
C PHE A 26 -21.72 8.80 -12.64
N PRO A 27 -22.56 9.19 -11.67
CA PRO A 27 -23.15 10.53 -11.69
C PRO A 27 -22.01 11.56 -11.65
N PRO A 28 -22.08 12.64 -12.43
CA PRO A 28 -21.05 13.68 -12.44
C PRO A 28 -20.93 14.29 -11.04
N GLY A 29 -19.80 14.06 -10.35
CA GLY A 29 -19.53 14.72 -9.06
C GLY A 29 -18.67 13.98 -8.02
N ARG A 30 -18.34 12.70 -8.20
CA ARG A 30 -17.36 12.01 -7.31
C ARG A 30 -16.26 11.36 -8.13
N ALA A 31 -15.17 12.10 -8.35
CA ALA A 31 -13.92 11.49 -8.80
C ALA A 31 -13.33 10.67 -7.64
N GLN A 32 -13.70 9.39 -7.54
CA GLN A 32 -12.87 8.43 -6.81
C GLN A 32 -11.67 8.13 -7.70
N GLY A 33 -10.51 8.68 -7.33
CA GLY A 33 -9.26 8.46 -8.05
C GLY A 33 -8.89 6.98 -8.04
N HIS A 34 -8.50 6.46 -9.20
CA HIS A 34 -7.90 5.13 -9.32
C HIS A 34 -6.47 5.22 -8.76
N ASP A 35 -6.30 4.86 -7.49
CA ASP A 35 -4.98 4.88 -6.83
C ASP A 35 -4.22 3.59 -7.14
N CYS A 36 -2.89 3.68 -7.24
CA CYS A 36 -2.02 2.52 -7.27
C CYS A 36 -1.81 2.00 -5.84
N PHE A 37 -2.03 0.70 -5.61
CA PHE A 37 -1.95 0.10 -4.28
C PHE A 37 -1.33 -1.30 -4.32
N PRO A 38 -0.69 -1.73 -3.23
CA PRO A 38 -0.14 -3.08 -3.13
C PRO A 38 -1.25 -4.12 -2.93
N LEU A 39 -1.58 -4.83 -4.01
CA LEU A 39 -2.74 -5.72 -4.07
C LEU A 39 -2.76 -6.73 -2.93
N GLY A 40 -1.64 -7.46 -2.76
CA GLY A 40 -1.54 -8.50 -1.74
C GLY A 40 -1.73 -7.98 -0.32
N GLU A 41 -1.22 -6.77 -0.04
CA GLU A 41 -1.35 -6.15 1.29
C GLU A 41 -2.76 -5.65 1.56
N VAL A 42 -3.41 -5.05 0.57
CA VAL A 42 -4.80 -4.59 0.71
C VAL A 42 -5.72 -5.78 1.05
N ILE A 43 -5.55 -6.90 0.34
CA ILE A 43 -6.30 -8.14 0.61
C ILE A 43 -5.99 -8.67 2.01
N GLN A 44 -4.71 -8.78 2.35
CA GLN A 44 -4.25 -9.26 3.64
C GLN A 44 -4.80 -8.43 4.81
N ASP A 45 -4.59 -7.12 4.78
CA ASP A 45 -5.10 -6.20 5.80
C ASP A 45 -6.63 -6.31 5.93
N ALA A 46 -7.35 -6.40 4.81
CA ALA A 46 -8.80 -6.57 4.82
C ALA A 46 -9.23 -7.86 5.56
N CYS A 47 -8.51 -8.96 5.34
CA CYS A 47 -8.76 -10.22 6.03
C CYS A 47 -8.52 -10.09 7.54
N TRP A 48 -7.40 -9.47 7.94
CA TRP A 48 -7.07 -9.26 9.36
C TRP A 48 -8.05 -8.31 10.05
N ASP A 49 -8.40 -7.19 9.42
CA ASP A 49 -9.35 -6.22 9.95
C ASP A 49 -10.75 -6.85 10.12
N ALA A 50 -11.19 -7.67 9.16
CA ALA A 50 -12.44 -8.40 9.26
C ALA A 50 -12.42 -9.46 10.37
N ALA A 51 -11.33 -10.21 10.49
CA ALA A 51 -11.17 -11.22 11.53
C ALA A 51 -11.15 -10.61 12.94
N ALA A 52 -10.49 -9.46 13.12
CA ALA A 52 -10.40 -8.77 14.41
C ALA A 52 -11.75 -8.23 14.91
N ARG A 53 -12.75 -8.08 14.05
CA ARG A 53 -14.11 -7.64 14.40
C ARG A 53 -15.01 -8.77 14.89
N LEU A 54 -14.58 -10.02 14.75
CA LEU A 54 -15.30 -11.17 15.25
C LEU A 54 -14.96 -11.34 16.74
N GLU A 55 -15.98 -11.52 17.57
CA GLU A 55 -15.85 -11.59 19.04
C GLU A 55 -14.90 -12.72 19.52
N ASP A 56 -14.42 -12.55 20.75
CA ASP A 56 -13.34 -13.27 21.46
C ASP A 56 -12.97 -14.66 20.93
N GLY A 57 -11.80 -14.75 20.29
CA GLY A 57 -11.14 -16.01 19.95
C GLY A 57 -11.01 -16.31 18.46
N ALA A 58 -11.37 -15.38 17.57
CA ALA A 58 -11.20 -15.57 16.14
C ALA A 58 -9.71 -15.77 15.77
N MET A 59 -9.39 -16.99 15.38
CA MET A 59 -8.09 -17.39 14.84
C MET A 59 -7.78 -16.58 13.57
N ALA A 60 -6.52 -16.18 13.41
CA ALA A 60 -6.06 -15.41 12.25
C ALA A 60 -6.42 -16.15 10.94
N PRO A 61 -6.99 -15.46 9.94
CA PRO A 61 -7.36 -16.09 8.68
C PRO A 61 -6.11 -16.63 7.98
N ASP A 62 -6.22 -17.82 7.39
CA ASP A 62 -5.18 -18.33 6.49
C ASP A 62 -5.32 -17.66 5.12
N VAL A 63 -4.43 -16.73 4.80
CA VAL A 63 -4.48 -15.95 3.56
C VAL A 63 -3.44 -16.50 2.57
N GLN A 64 -3.92 -17.11 1.50
CA GLN A 64 -3.13 -17.67 0.41
C GLN A 64 -3.23 -16.80 -0.84
N LEU A 65 -2.14 -16.12 -1.19
CA LEU A 65 -2.06 -15.30 -2.40
C LEU A 65 -1.30 -16.08 -3.48
N ASP A 66 -1.89 -16.21 -4.66
CA ASP A 66 -1.21 -16.80 -5.82
C ASP A 66 0.03 -15.97 -6.19
N ARG A 67 1.15 -16.64 -6.46
CA ARG A 67 2.42 -15.99 -6.83
C ARG A 67 2.36 -15.28 -8.17
N SER A 68 1.38 -15.62 -9.01
CA SER A 68 1.09 -14.94 -10.27
C SER A 68 0.37 -13.61 -10.09
N LEU A 69 -0.10 -13.28 -8.87
CA LEU A 69 -0.72 -11.99 -8.62
C LEU A 69 0.29 -10.85 -8.81
N PRO A 70 -0.16 -9.74 -9.40
CA PRO A 70 0.66 -8.54 -9.51
C PRO A 70 0.96 -7.99 -8.10
N SER A 71 2.18 -7.46 -7.90
CA SER A 71 2.54 -6.82 -6.62
C SER A 71 1.72 -5.55 -6.35
N TYR A 72 1.28 -4.88 -7.42
CA TYR A 72 0.51 -3.63 -7.38
C TYR A 72 -0.66 -3.68 -8.36
N ALA A 73 -1.75 -3.00 -8.03
CA ALA A 73 -2.91 -2.80 -8.88
C ALA A 73 -3.32 -1.33 -8.87
N THR A 74 -4.14 -0.90 -9.83
CA THR A 74 -4.67 0.46 -9.85
C THR A 74 -6.19 0.42 -9.89
N GLY A 75 -6.86 1.06 -8.96
CA GLY A 75 -8.30 0.96 -8.88
C GLY A 75 -8.86 1.43 -7.55
N ASP A 76 -10.07 0.99 -7.25
CA ASP A 76 -10.70 1.24 -5.96
C ASP A 76 -10.17 0.28 -4.89
N ALA A 77 -9.05 0.64 -4.27
CA ALA A 77 -8.47 -0.10 -3.15
C ALA A 77 -9.46 -0.26 -1.99
N PHE A 78 -10.31 0.74 -1.76
CA PHE A 78 -11.28 0.75 -0.69
C PHE A 78 -12.42 -0.23 -0.99
N GLY A 79 -12.95 -0.21 -2.21
CA GLY A 79 -13.95 -1.17 -2.68
C GLY A 79 -13.44 -2.61 -2.61
N LEU A 80 -12.20 -2.87 -3.03
CA LEU A 80 -11.57 -4.20 -2.88
C LEU A 80 -11.47 -4.61 -1.41
N ARG A 81 -10.98 -3.71 -0.53
CA ARG A 81 -10.88 -3.98 0.91
C ARG A 81 -12.24 -4.28 1.51
N GLN A 82 -13.27 -3.52 1.16
CA GLN A 82 -14.63 -3.70 1.65
C GLN A 82 -15.18 -5.06 1.21
N LEU A 83 -15.02 -5.40 -0.08
CA LEU A 83 -15.45 -6.68 -0.63
C LEU A 83 -14.79 -7.87 0.07
N VAL A 84 -13.46 -7.84 0.25
CA VAL A 84 -12.73 -8.90 0.95
C VAL A 84 -13.20 -9.00 2.42
N SER A 85 -13.38 -7.85 3.08
CA SER A 85 -13.84 -7.82 4.48
C SER A 85 -15.24 -8.42 4.64
N ASP A 86 -16.16 -8.08 3.74
CA ASP A 86 -17.54 -8.57 3.78
C ASP A 86 -17.59 -10.08 3.50
N ALA A 87 -16.78 -10.57 2.57
CA ALA A 87 -16.67 -11.99 2.28
C ALA A 87 -16.13 -12.78 3.48
N VAL A 88 -15.07 -12.27 4.14
CA VAL A 88 -14.48 -12.90 5.35
C VAL A 88 -15.47 -12.85 6.52
N ALA A 89 -16.12 -11.72 6.75
CA ALA A 89 -17.12 -11.59 7.80
C ALA A 89 -18.34 -12.49 7.56
N GLY A 90 -18.74 -12.66 6.30
CA GLY A 90 -19.78 -13.60 5.89
C GLY A 90 -19.42 -15.04 6.24
N ALA A 91 -18.25 -15.49 5.78
CA ALA A 91 -17.73 -16.82 6.06
C ALA A 91 -17.53 -17.08 7.56
N ALA A 92 -17.15 -16.07 8.33
CA ALA A 92 -16.97 -16.23 9.76
C ALA A 92 -18.28 -16.43 10.55
N ARG A 93 -19.40 -15.88 10.06
CA ARG A 93 -20.70 -16.02 10.72
C ARG A 93 -21.33 -17.41 10.55
N THR A 94 -20.95 -18.14 9.50
CA THR A 94 -21.52 -19.45 9.16
C THR A 94 -20.77 -20.62 9.80
N ARG A 95 -19.70 -20.33 10.56
CA ARG A 95 -18.74 -21.32 11.06
C ARG A 95 -19.38 -22.43 11.88
N GLU A 96 -19.27 -23.66 11.38
CA GLU A 96 -19.23 -24.87 12.22
C GLU A 96 -17.79 -25.18 12.70
N THR A 97 -16.77 -24.61 12.04
CA THR A 97 -15.34 -24.81 12.37
C THR A 97 -14.60 -23.49 12.58
N ASN A 98 -13.53 -23.48 13.38
CA ASN A 98 -12.79 -22.26 13.75
C ASN A 98 -11.86 -21.70 12.66
N GLU A 99 -11.93 -22.16 11.41
CA GLU A 99 -10.97 -21.82 10.35
C GLU A 99 -11.66 -21.07 9.20
N VAL A 100 -11.10 -19.92 8.80
CA VAL A 100 -11.42 -19.26 7.52
C VAL A 100 -10.15 -19.17 6.71
N ALA A 101 -10.21 -19.71 5.49
CA ALA A 101 -9.14 -19.60 4.52
C ALA A 101 -9.58 -18.68 3.38
N VAL A 102 -8.72 -17.73 3.02
CA VAL A 102 -8.92 -16.82 1.89
C VAL A 102 -7.85 -17.13 0.86
N ARG A 103 -8.26 -17.53 -0.34
CA ARG A 103 -7.35 -17.75 -1.46
C ARG A 103 -7.66 -16.78 -2.59
N VAL A 104 -6.64 -16.10 -3.11
CA VAL A 104 -6.79 -15.18 -4.24
C VAL A 104 -5.91 -15.64 -5.39
N GLU A 105 -6.51 -15.79 -6.56
CA GLU A 105 -5.87 -16.27 -7.78
C GLU A 105 -6.10 -15.31 -8.94
N LEU A 106 -5.14 -15.25 -9.86
CA LEU A 106 -5.32 -14.57 -11.13
C LEU A 106 -6.15 -15.45 -12.06
N ALA A 107 -7.40 -15.07 -12.33
CA ALA A 107 -8.30 -15.81 -13.20
C ALA A 107 -7.95 -15.59 -14.68
N SER A 108 -7.69 -14.35 -15.04
CA SER A 108 -7.28 -13.94 -16.39
C SER A 108 -6.58 -12.59 -16.33
N PHE A 109 -5.75 -12.32 -17.32
CA PHE A 109 -5.11 -11.02 -17.50
C PHE A 109 -5.15 -10.64 -18.97
N ASP A 110 -5.87 -9.56 -19.29
CA ASP A 110 -5.89 -8.97 -20.62
C ASP A 110 -4.81 -7.88 -20.69
N ARG A 111 -3.81 -8.12 -21.54
CA ARG A 111 -2.67 -7.22 -21.73
C ARG A 111 -3.02 -5.99 -22.55
N GLU A 112 -4.00 -6.09 -23.46
CA GLU A 112 -4.37 -4.97 -24.33
C GLU A 112 -5.06 -3.88 -23.53
N VAL A 113 -5.98 -4.26 -22.65
CA VAL A 113 -6.72 -3.32 -21.78
C VAL A 113 -6.14 -3.20 -20.36
N ARG A 114 -5.05 -3.91 -20.06
CA ARG A 114 -4.40 -3.94 -18.72
C ARG A 114 -5.39 -4.21 -17.59
N GLN A 115 -6.17 -5.28 -17.75
CA GLN A 115 -7.21 -5.66 -16.81
C GLN A 115 -6.95 -7.07 -16.31
N ALA A 116 -6.97 -7.25 -15.00
CA ALA A 116 -6.94 -8.58 -14.39
C ALA A 116 -8.30 -8.93 -13.82
N GLN A 117 -8.66 -10.20 -13.95
CA GLN A 117 -9.73 -10.78 -13.18
C GLN A 117 -9.11 -11.62 -12.07
N LEU A 118 -9.55 -11.39 -10.84
CA LEU A 118 -9.15 -12.16 -9.68
C LEU A 118 -10.30 -13.10 -9.28
N ASN A 119 -9.96 -14.35 -8.99
CA ASN A 119 -10.85 -15.23 -8.26
C ASN A 119 -10.53 -15.09 -6.76
N LEU A 120 -11.53 -14.68 -5.99
CA LEU A 120 -11.50 -14.66 -4.53
C LEU A 120 -12.27 -15.89 -4.03
N HIS A 121 -11.57 -16.79 -3.37
CA HIS A 121 -12.15 -17.95 -2.73
C HIS A 121 -12.11 -17.75 -1.21
N VAL A 122 -13.28 -17.62 -0.59
CA VAL A 122 -13.38 -17.66 0.87
C VAL A 122 -14.01 -19.00 1.25
N ARG A 123 -13.29 -19.77 2.07
CA ARG A 123 -13.70 -21.10 2.52
C ARG A 123 -14.04 -21.07 4.00
N ASP A 124 -15.23 -21.57 4.32
CA ASP A 124 -15.68 -21.92 5.66
C ASP A 124 -16.19 -23.37 5.66
N ALA A 125 -15.64 -24.22 6.54
CA ALA A 125 -16.05 -25.59 6.89
C ALA A 125 -16.47 -26.60 5.79
N GLY A 126 -16.35 -26.28 4.49
CA GLY A 126 -16.75 -27.17 3.41
C GLY A 126 -17.39 -26.50 2.19
N GLU A 127 -17.77 -25.22 2.25
CA GLU A 127 -18.32 -24.50 1.10
C GLU A 127 -17.34 -23.39 0.66
N VAL A 128 -17.03 -23.37 -0.63
CA VAL A 128 -16.21 -22.32 -1.25
C VAL A 128 -17.19 -21.34 -1.86
N LEU A 129 -17.18 -20.09 -1.40
CA LEU A 129 -17.94 -19.03 -2.05
C LEU A 129 -17.04 -18.40 -3.12
N PRO A 130 -17.29 -18.65 -4.43
CA PRO A 130 -16.54 -17.99 -5.49
C PRO A 130 -17.00 -16.53 -5.61
N GLY A 131 -16.09 -15.60 -5.34
CA GLY A 131 -16.20 -14.21 -5.76
C GLY A 131 -15.32 -13.96 -6.98
N ARG A 132 -15.83 -13.24 -7.98
CA ARG A 132 -15.00 -12.68 -9.05
C ARG A 132 -14.90 -11.18 -8.89
N VAL A 133 -13.68 -10.67 -8.99
CA VAL A 133 -13.40 -9.24 -8.91
C VAL A 133 -12.61 -8.88 -10.15
N CYS A 134 -13.11 -7.94 -10.95
CA CYS A 134 -12.28 -7.34 -11.98
C CYS A 134 -11.60 -6.11 -11.41
N LEU A 135 -10.29 -6.04 -11.60
CA LEU A 135 -9.49 -4.88 -11.26
C LEU A 135 -8.78 -4.43 -12.54
N HIS A 136 -8.68 -3.11 -12.72
CA HIS A 136 -7.65 -2.62 -13.62
C HIS A 136 -6.31 -2.93 -12.96
N VAL A 137 -5.48 -3.67 -13.67
CA VAL A 137 -4.19 -4.09 -13.15
C VAL A 137 -3.17 -3.60 -14.12
N HIS A 138 -2.47 -2.56 -13.69
CA HIS A 138 -1.18 -2.29 -14.24
C HIS A 138 -0.26 -3.37 -13.68
N THR A 139 -0.05 -4.45 -14.45
CA THR A 139 1.13 -5.26 -14.21
C THR A 139 2.29 -4.33 -14.44
N VAL A 140 2.94 -3.97 -13.34
CA VAL A 140 4.27 -3.46 -13.38
C VAL A 140 5.09 -4.66 -13.85
N ASP A 141 5.09 -4.93 -15.16
CA ASP A 141 5.89 -6.03 -15.71
C ASP A 141 7.30 -5.86 -15.17
N ASP A 142 7.99 -6.95 -14.86
CA ASP A 142 9.36 -6.93 -14.29
C ASP A 142 10.36 -6.09 -15.13
N GLU A 143 9.98 -5.68 -16.35
CA GLU A 143 10.65 -4.66 -17.15
C GLU A 143 9.90 -3.31 -17.29
N ALA A 144 8.56 -3.28 -17.22
CA ALA A 144 7.75 -2.06 -17.34
C ALA A 144 7.59 -1.25 -16.04
N GLY A 145 7.98 -1.82 -14.89
CA GLY A 145 8.33 -1.03 -13.70
C GLY A 145 9.48 -0.05 -13.90
N ARG A 146 10.20 -0.17 -15.03
CA ARG A 146 11.16 0.82 -15.50
C ARG A 146 10.62 1.77 -16.57
N ALA A 147 9.39 1.57 -17.06
CA ALA A 147 8.90 2.23 -18.27
C ALA A 147 7.61 3.05 -18.11
N HIS A 148 6.87 2.94 -17.00
CA HIS A 148 5.65 3.73 -16.77
C HIS A 148 5.67 4.65 -15.53
N SER A 149 6.84 4.96 -14.97
CA SER A 149 7.00 6.32 -14.43
C SER A 149 7.04 7.27 -15.64
N PRO A 150 6.27 8.37 -15.67
CA PRO A 150 6.52 9.44 -16.63
C PRO A 150 8.00 9.76 -16.51
N ARG A 151 8.78 9.47 -17.56
CA ARG A 151 10.21 9.73 -17.62
C ARG A 151 10.45 11.24 -17.67
N ALA A 152 10.12 11.97 -16.61
CA ALA A 152 11.10 12.92 -16.11
C ALA A 152 12.35 12.08 -15.85
N ARG A 153 13.48 12.45 -16.44
CA ARG A 153 14.77 11.74 -16.29
C ARG A 153 15.31 11.89 -14.85
N GLY A 154 14.51 11.51 -13.86
CA GLY A 154 14.87 11.47 -12.45
C GLY A 154 15.61 10.17 -12.18
N ARG A 155 16.80 10.29 -11.60
CA ARG A 155 17.57 9.14 -11.12
C ARG A 155 16.73 8.37 -10.10
N GLN A 156 16.73 7.04 -10.18
CA GLN A 156 16.11 6.20 -9.14
C GLN A 156 16.77 6.47 -7.78
N ALA A 157 16.06 7.14 -6.89
CA ALA A 157 16.51 7.42 -5.53
C ALA A 157 16.56 6.16 -4.64
N SER A 158 17.51 6.13 -3.71
CA SER A 158 17.61 5.19 -2.59
C SER A 158 17.10 5.88 -1.33
N VAL A 159 15.97 5.43 -0.81
CA VAL A 159 15.24 6.07 0.29
C VAL A 159 15.27 5.19 1.53
N LEU A 160 15.61 5.76 2.68
CA LEU A 160 15.47 5.11 3.98
C LEU A 160 14.24 5.67 4.71
N VAL A 161 13.26 4.82 5.01
CA VAL A 161 12.06 5.16 5.78
C VAL A 161 12.27 4.72 7.23
N VAL A 162 12.15 5.67 8.15
CA VAL A 162 12.31 5.44 9.59
C VAL A 162 11.04 5.85 10.31
N ASP A 163 10.33 4.88 10.85
CA ASP A 163 9.09 5.12 11.57
C ASP A 163 8.86 4.03 12.62
N ALA A 164 8.65 4.44 13.87
CA ALA A 164 8.47 3.53 15.00
C ALA A 164 7.24 2.62 14.86
N ARG A 165 6.24 3.03 14.07
CA ARG A 165 5.05 2.24 13.77
C ARG A 165 5.26 1.50 12.46
N ARG A 166 5.48 0.18 12.55
CA ARG A 166 5.71 -0.69 11.38
C ARG A 166 4.67 -0.54 10.27
N ARG A 167 3.41 -0.30 10.62
CA ARG A 167 2.32 -0.07 9.64
C ARG A 167 2.54 1.19 8.81
N ASP A 168 2.86 2.31 9.45
CA ASP A 168 3.07 3.61 8.80
C ASP A 168 4.38 3.61 8.01
N ALA A 169 5.42 3.01 8.57
CA ALA A 169 6.70 2.75 7.91
C ALA A 169 6.49 1.99 6.60
N ARG A 170 5.69 0.92 6.65
CA ARG A 170 5.40 0.04 5.51
C ARG A 170 4.61 0.81 4.47
N ARG A 171 3.51 1.45 4.85
CA ARG A 171 2.68 2.25 3.93
C ARG A 171 3.52 3.30 3.19
N THR A 172 4.34 4.05 3.90
CA THR A 172 5.23 5.05 3.30
C THR A 172 6.23 4.41 2.34
N ALA A 173 6.84 3.29 2.75
CA ALA A 173 7.77 2.56 1.89
C ALA A 173 7.10 2.04 0.60
N MET A 174 5.85 1.59 0.68
CA MET A 174 5.10 1.13 -0.49
C MET A 174 4.80 2.27 -1.47
N ILE A 175 4.47 3.47 -0.96
CA ILE A 175 4.29 4.66 -1.81
C ILE A 175 5.61 4.98 -2.54
N VAL A 176 6.73 5.03 -1.80
CA VAL A 176 8.07 5.31 -2.37
C VAL A 176 8.47 4.25 -3.40
N PHE A 177 8.24 2.97 -3.12
CA PHE A 177 8.52 1.88 -4.04
C PHE A 177 7.65 1.96 -5.30
N GLY A 178 6.35 2.23 -5.14
CA GLY A 178 5.41 2.40 -6.25
C GLY A 178 5.78 3.54 -7.21
N MET A 179 6.49 4.56 -6.71
CA MET A 179 7.10 5.64 -7.52
C MET A 179 8.39 5.20 -8.25
N GLY A 180 8.78 3.94 -8.15
CA GLY A 180 9.97 3.39 -8.82
C GLY A 180 11.28 3.59 -8.07
N HIS A 181 11.26 4.08 -6.82
CA HIS A 181 12.45 4.27 -6.00
C HIS A 181 12.86 3.00 -5.25
N ARG A 182 14.15 2.89 -4.90
CA ARG A 182 14.62 1.84 -3.99
C ARG A 182 14.31 2.28 -2.58
N VAL A 183 13.70 1.42 -1.78
CA VAL A 183 13.34 1.76 -0.40
C VAL A 183 13.85 0.72 0.59
N GLN A 184 14.35 1.20 1.72
CA GLN A 184 14.61 0.39 2.90
C GLN A 184 13.78 0.94 4.05
N MET A 185 13.05 0.08 4.74
CA MET A 185 12.24 0.45 5.89
C MET A 185 12.90 -0.06 7.18
N VAL A 186 12.96 0.78 8.20
CA VAL A 186 13.39 0.41 9.55
C VAL A 186 12.47 1.03 10.59
N VAL A 187 12.30 0.33 11.71
CA VAL A 187 11.39 0.75 12.79
C VAL A 187 12.12 1.27 14.04
N SER A 188 13.44 1.48 13.94
CA SER A 188 14.25 2.00 15.05
C SER A 188 15.42 2.86 14.56
N VAL A 189 15.77 3.87 15.36
CA VAL A 189 16.94 4.74 15.11
C VAL A 189 18.25 3.96 15.06
N ALA A 190 18.42 2.95 15.92
CA ALA A 190 19.62 2.12 15.92
C ALA A 190 19.80 1.35 14.59
N ALA A 191 18.71 0.84 14.01
CA ALA A 191 18.75 0.20 12.70
C ALA A 191 19.01 1.22 11.58
N ALA A 192 18.43 2.42 11.67
CA ALA A 192 18.64 3.50 10.71
C ALA A 192 20.11 3.96 10.67
N ILE A 193 20.72 4.25 11.82
CA ILE A 193 22.13 4.65 11.93
C ILE A 193 23.05 3.57 11.36
N ARG A 194 22.77 2.30 11.66
CA ARG A 194 23.52 1.17 11.08
C ARG A 194 23.37 1.13 9.56
N GLY A 195 22.17 1.34 9.04
CA GLY A 195 21.90 1.47 7.61
C GLY A 195 22.74 2.57 6.96
N LEU A 196 22.72 3.77 7.54
CA LEU A 196 23.49 4.94 7.07
C LEU A 196 25.02 4.69 7.05
N ARG A 197 25.53 3.84 7.95
CA ARG A 197 26.97 3.48 7.98
C ARG A 197 27.38 2.49 6.89
N HIS A 198 26.46 1.63 6.45
CA HIS A 198 26.77 0.56 5.50
C HIS A 198 26.32 0.84 4.07
N ARG A 199 25.39 1.78 3.88
CA ARG A 199 24.78 2.08 2.59
C ARG A 199 24.58 3.57 2.44
N ARG A 200 24.64 4.02 1.19
CA ARG A 200 24.29 5.39 0.81
C ARG A 200 22.81 5.46 0.50
N PHE A 201 22.20 6.54 0.96
CA PHE A 201 20.81 6.90 0.68
C PHE A 201 20.80 8.32 0.10
N ASP A 202 19.92 8.56 -0.86
CA ASP A 202 19.69 9.90 -1.41
C ASP A 202 18.72 10.68 -0.51
N LEU A 203 17.79 9.97 0.15
CA LEU A 203 16.74 10.55 0.99
C LEU A 203 16.48 9.73 2.25
N LEU A 204 16.20 10.43 3.34
CA LEU A 204 15.78 9.89 4.62
C LEU A 204 14.39 10.45 4.97
N LEU A 205 13.38 9.59 5.05
CA LEU A 205 12.04 9.93 5.55
C LEU A 205 11.93 9.51 7.01
N VAL A 206 11.67 10.44 7.93
CA VAL A 206 11.67 10.14 9.37
C VAL A 206 10.39 10.58 10.06
N ASP A 207 9.67 9.66 10.70
CA ASP A 207 8.55 10.02 11.57
C ASP A 207 9.05 10.83 12.78
N GLU A 208 8.45 12.00 13.00
CA GLU A 208 8.71 12.87 14.15
C GLU A 208 8.47 12.16 15.49
N ALA A 209 7.55 11.19 15.51
CA ALA A 209 7.23 10.42 16.71
C ALA A 209 8.28 9.33 16.99
N THR A 210 9.26 9.12 16.10
CA THR A 210 10.32 8.15 16.31
C THR A 210 11.18 8.55 17.51
N PRO A 211 11.32 7.68 18.54
CA PRO A 211 12.22 7.95 19.66
C PRO A 211 13.65 8.22 19.19
N ASP A 212 14.32 9.19 19.81
CA ASP A 212 15.70 9.60 19.50
C ASP A 212 15.94 10.09 18.05
N VAL A 213 14.93 10.63 17.37
CA VAL A 213 15.07 11.18 16.02
C VAL A 213 16.19 12.22 15.91
N ALA A 214 16.42 13.06 16.92
CA ALA A 214 17.51 14.03 16.92
C ALA A 214 18.89 13.37 16.77
N ARG A 215 19.09 12.20 17.39
CA ARG A 215 20.34 11.43 17.27
C ARG A 215 20.50 10.85 15.87
N LEU A 216 19.41 10.40 15.24
CA LEU A 216 19.43 9.94 13.85
C LEU A 216 19.82 11.07 12.91
N VAL A 217 19.17 12.22 13.03
CA VAL A 217 19.41 13.41 12.21
C VAL A 217 20.86 13.88 12.35
N ALA A 218 21.38 13.97 13.58
CA ALA A 218 22.79 14.27 13.82
C ALA A 218 23.73 13.26 13.16
N SER A 219 23.43 11.96 13.25
CA SER A 219 24.24 10.91 12.61
C SER A 219 24.19 10.98 11.08
N ALA A 220 23.05 11.35 10.49
CA ALA A 220 22.92 11.56 9.05
C ALA A 220 23.72 12.80 8.58
N GLY A 221 23.92 13.79 9.45
CA GLY A 221 24.81 14.92 9.18
C GLY A 221 26.30 14.56 9.14
N THR A 222 26.71 13.43 9.76
CA THR A 222 28.12 13.00 9.81
C THR A 222 28.56 12.07 8.69
N VAL A 223 27.64 11.57 7.85
CA VAL A 223 28.02 10.71 6.73
C VAL A 223 28.62 11.55 5.60
N ALA A 224 29.57 10.98 4.85
CA ALA A 224 30.33 11.69 3.81
C ALA A 224 29.44 12.36 2.74
N GLU A 225 28.31 11.72 2.41
CA GLU A 225 27.26 12.28 1.57
C GLU A 225 25.98 12.33 2.39
N ARG A 226 25.63 13.52 2.90
CA ARG A 226 24.42 13.73 3.70
C ARG A 226 23.18 13.47 2.83
N PRO A 227 22.33 12.48 3.16
CA PRO A 227 21.03 12.34 2.49
C PRO A 227 20.18 13.56 2.78
N ALA A 228 19.29 13.93 1.85
CA ALA A 228 18.21 14.86 2.19
C ALA A 228 17.35 14.23 3.31
N ILE A 229 16.84 15.05 4.22
CA ILE A 229 16.05 14.61 5.38
C ILE A 229 14.68 15.28 5.32
N ILE A 230 13.64 14.48 5.19
CA ILE A 230 12.25 14.94 5.25
C ILE A 230 11.59 14.32 6.48
N GLY A 231 11.07 15.17 7.37
CA GLY A 231 10.29 14.75 8.52
C GLY A 231 8.85 14.40 8.11
N LEU A 232 8.29 13.33 8.68
CA LEU A 232 6.89 12.94 8.54
C LEU A 232 6.15 13.30 9.82
N ARG A 233 5.11 14.12 9.71
CA ARG A 233 4.49 14.82 10.84
C ARG A 233 3.05 14.39 11.07
N GLY A 234 2.70 14.00 12.30
CA GLY A 234 1.33 13.73 12.69
C GLY A 234 0.57 14.99 13.13
N GLU A 235 -0.74 14.87 13.30
CA GLU A 235 -1.53 15.92 13.95
C GLU A 235 -1.21 15.94 15.45
N GLY A 236 -0.90 17.12 16.01
CA GLY A 236 -0.98 17.34 17.46
C GLY A 236 0.31 17.39 18.27
N ARG A 237 1.50 17.47 17.66
CA ARG A 237 2.73 17.79 18.41
C ARG A 237 3.41 19.06 17.94
N GLY A 238 3.78 19.89 18.92
CA GLY A 238 4.52 21.13 18.72
C GLY A 238 5.81 20.87 17.95
N LEU A 239 6.17 21.81 17.08
CA LEU A 239 7.37 21.79 16.26
C LEU A 239 8.61 21.66 17.15
N ARG A 240 9.21 20.47 17.22
CA ARG A 240 10.64 20.39 17.50
C ARG A 240 11.32 20.50 16.14
N LEU A 241 11.47 21.74 15.66
CA LEU A 241 12.28 22.01 14.49
C LEU A 241 13.69 21.47 14.76
N LEU A 242 14.04 20.40 14.04
CA LEU A 242 15.41 19.95 13.93
C LEU A 242 15.99 20.76 12.77
N PRO A 243 16.94 21.68 13.02
CA PRO A 243 17.44 22.61 11.99
C PRO A 243 18.11 21.88 10.81
N GLU A 244 18.50 20.62 11.00
CA GLU A 244 19.09 19.77 9.98
C GLU A 244 18.05 18.94 9.19
N VAL A 245 16.75 19.20 9.35
CA VAL A 245 15.69 18.63 8.49
C VAL A 245 15.44 19.58 7.32
N ASP A 246 15.51 19.06 6.09
CA ASP A 246 15.39 19.85 4.86
C ASP A 246 13.93 20.16 4.50
N GLY A 247 12.96 19.44 5.08
CA GLY A 247 11.54 19.72 4.90
C GLY A 247 10.61 18.77 5.65
N TRP A 248 9.30 18.99 5.53
CA TRP A 248 8.27 18.25 6.27
C TRP A 248 7.11 17.82 5.38
N LEU A 249 6.54 16.66 5.68
CA LEU A 249 5.33 16.13 5.05
C LEU A 249 4.30 15.75 6.11
N PRO A 250 3.00 16.02 5.88
CA PRO A 250 1.95 15.60 6.78
C PRO A 250 1.74 14.07 6.73
N LYS A 251 1.23 13.52 7.82
CA LYS A 251 0.71 12.16 7.93
C LYS A 251 -0.83 12.21 7.92
N PRO A 252 -1.51 11.30 7.20
CA PRO A 252 -0.93 10.23 6.39
C PRO A 252 -0.16 10.78 5.18
N VAL A 253 0.96 10.13 4.85
CA VAL A 253 1.81 10.57 3.72
C VAL A 253 1.04 10.36 2.42
N ALA A 254 0.75 11.45 1.74
CA ALA A 254 0.03 11.45 0.48
C ALA A 254 1.02 11.34 -0.70
N PRO A 255 0.77 10.47 -1.71
CA PRO A 255 1.70 10.27 -2.83
C PRO A 255 2.01 11.55 -3.64
N ASP A 256 1.00 12.39 -3.83
CA ASP A 256 1.05 13.68 -4.53
C ASP A 256 1.96 14.71 -3.85
N LEU A 257 2.08 14.66 -2.52
CA LEU A 257 3.04 15.48 -1.77
C LEU A 257 4.43 14.84 -1.69
N LEU A 258 4.50 13.51 -1.60
CA LEU A 258 5.76 12.80 -1.43
C LEU A 258 6.62 12.84 -2.70
N HIS A 259 6.03 12.63 -3.87
CA HIS A 259 6.75 12.65 -5.14
C HIS A 259 7.54 13.94 -5.40
N PRO A 260 6.94 15.14 -5.36
CA PRO A 260 7.68 16.40 -5.57
C PRO A 260 8.76 16.61 -4.50
N ALA A 261 8.53 16.15 -3.27
CA ALA A 261 9.53 16.23 -2.21
C ALA A 261 10.75 15.34 -2.49
N ILE A 262 10.55 14.12 -3.01
CA ILE A 262 11.65 13.24 -3.45
C ILE A 262 12.42 13.85 -4.62
N VAL A 263 11.70 14.38 -5.62
CA VAL A 263 12.32 15.02 -6.81
C VAL A 263 13.19 16.21 -6.38
N SER A 264 12.66 17.07 -5.50
CA SER A 264 13.40 18.21 -4.95
C SER A 264 14.63 17.77 -4.16
N ALA A 265 14.49 16.75 -3.31
CA ALA A 265 15.58 16.19 -2.51
C ALA A 265 16.71 15.60 -3.36
N CYS A 266 16.38 15.02 -4.52
CA CYS A 266 17.35 14.39 -5.42
C CYS A 266 18.01 15.36 -6.40
N GLY A 267 17.91 16.68 -6.17
CA GLY A 267 18.54 17.70 -7.01
C GLY A 267 17.82 17.95 -8.34
N GLY A 268 16.60 17.45 -8.51
CA GLY A 268 15.71 17.93 -9.57
C GLY A 268 15.31 19.37 -9.26
N ARG A 269 15.34 20.26 -10.26
CA ARG A 269 14.72 21.58 -10.14
C ARG A 269 13.22 21.35 -9.94
N ALA A 270 12.80 21.33 -8.69
CA ALA A 270 11.39 21.31 -8.35
C ALA A 270 10.87 22.74 -8.45
N GLU A 271 10.57 23.18 -9.68
CA GLU A 271 10.04 24.53 -9.92
C GLU A 271 8.70 24.76 -9.18
N ASP A 272 8.08 23.72 -8.62
CA ASP A 272 6.82 23.80 -7.86
C ASP A 272 6.86 23.29 -6.39
N ALA A 273 7.93 22.64 -5.91
CA ALA A 273 7.91 22.03 -4.56
C ALA A 273 8.24 23.00 -3.41
N THR A 274 8.74 24.20 -3.71
CA THR A 274 9.23 25.15 -2.70
C THR A 274 8.10 25.68 -1.81
N THR A 275 6.86 25.67 -2.29
CA THR A 275 5.69 26.13 -1.52
C THR A 275 5.36 25.23 -0.33
N TYR A 276 5.69 23.93 -0.40
CA TYR A 276 5.37 22.98 0.68
C TYR A 276 6.55 22.69 1.61
N LEU A 277 7.79 22.95 1.18
CA LEU A 277 8.99 22.70 1.97
C LEU A 277 9.39 23.87 2.90
N ARG A 278 8.79 25.07 2.74
CA ARG A 278 9.13 26.27 3.54
C ARG A 278 7.97 26.96 4.24
N VAL A 279 6.74 26.49 4.07
CA VAL A 279 5.56 27.07 4.74
C VAL A 279 5.08 26.13 5.84
N ALA A 280 5.85 26.05 6.94
CA ALA A 280 5.44 25.54 8.24
C ALA A 280 6.39 26.03 9.35
#